data_AF-A0A2M8P3U3-F1
#
_entry.id   AF-A0A2M8P3U3-F1
#
_cell.length_a   1.000
_cell.length_b   1.000
_cell.length_c   1.000
_cell.angle_alpha   90.00
_cell.angle_beta   90.00
_cell.angle_gamma   90.00
#
_symmetry.space_group_name_H-M   'P 1'
#
loop_
_entity.id
_entity.type
_entity.pdbx_description
1 polymer ?
#
loop_
_entity_poly.entity_id
_entity_poly.type
_entity_poly.pdbx_seq_one_letter_code
_entity_poly.pdbx_strand_id
1 'polypeptide(L)'
;MSAGGYLLLIFFSAFALLIILLPLLSRRQAAQSDFEVEFGKMPLVQQLAQEREAVLQALRDLEFDYQTGKLAQADYLPQREALLERGAQLLRRLEQEREAALESAIRAARQSRSET
;
A
#
# COMPACT_ATOMS: atom_id res chain seq x y z
N MET A 1 46.82 7.33 9.33
CA MET A 1 45.81 7.00 8.30
C MET A 1 45.78 8.18 7.32
N SER A 2 46.04 7.94 6.04
CA SER A 2 46.19 9.02 5.04
C SER A 2 44.83 9.60 4.66
N ALA A 3 44.75 10.91 4.47
CA ALA A 3 43.51 11.61 4.08
C ALA A 3 42.88 11.04 2.81
N GLY A 4 43.69 10.49 1.89
CA GLY A 4 43.21 9.83 0.68
C GLY A 4 42.43 8.54 0.91
N GLY A 5 42.70 7.81 2.00
CA GLY A 5 41.96 6.58 2.33
C GLY A 5 40.51 6.86 2.74
N TYR A 6 40.28 7.96 3.48
CA TYR A 6 38.94 8.36 3.88
C TYR A 6 38.09 8.82 2.70
N LEU A 7 38.69 9.51 1.73
CA LEU A 7 37.99 9.93 0.51
C LEU A 7 37.52 8.73 -0.32
N LEU A 8 38.34 7.69 -0.45
CA LEU A 8 37.98 6.46 -1.15
C LEU A 8 36.83 5.72 -0.44
N LEU A 9 36.85 5.65 0.90
CA LEU A 9 35.79 5.02 1.68
C LEU A 9 34.45 5.75 1.52
N ILE A 10 34.45 7.08 1.60
CA ILE A 10 33.24 7.90 1.44
C ILE A 10 32.68 7.73 0.03
N PHE A 11 33.55 7.73 -1.00
CA PHE A 11 33.15 7.54 -2.38
C PHE A 11 32.46 6.18 -2.60
N PHE A 12 33.08 5.09 -2.13
CA PHE A 12 32.50 3.74 -2.26
C PHE A 12 31.19 3.58 -1.46
N SER A 13 31.14 4.15 -0.26
CA SER A 13 29.94 4.12 0.58
C SER A 13 28.77 4.87 -0.08
N ALA A 14 29.02 6.07 -0.60
CA ALA A 14 28.02 6.85 -1.32
C ALA A 14 27.57 6.15 -2.61
N PHE A 15 28.49 5.53 -3.34
CA PHE A 15 28.17 4.78 -4.55
C PHE A 15 27.32 3.53 -4.27
N ALA A 16 27.63 2.79 -3.19
CA ALA A 16 26.83 1.67 -2.74
C ALA A 16 25.42 2.11 -2.31
N LEU A 17 25.31 3.21 -1.55
CA LEU A 17 24.03 3.83 -1.19
C LEU A 17 23.24 4.23 -2.44
N LEU A 18 23.88 4.83 -3.44
CA LEU A 18 23.24 5.22 -4.69
C LEU A 18 22.63 4.01 -5.41
N ILE A 19 23.38 2.91 -5.55
CA ILE A 19 22.91 1.67 -6.17
C ILE A 19 21.75 1.03 -5.41
N ILE A 20 21.68 1.19 -4.08
CA ILE A 20 20.58 0.65 -3.26
C ILE A 20 19.35 1.56 -3.31
N LEU A 21 19.53 2.89 -3.32
CA LEU A 21 18.42 3.84 -3.35
C LEU A 21 17.77 3.97 -4.75
N LEU A 22 18.54 3.83 -5.83
CA LEU A 22 18.06 3.87 -7.22
C LEU A 22 16.89 2.89 -7.50
N PRO A 23 16.99 1.59 -7.18
CA PRO A 23 15.89 0.65 -7.44
C PRO A 23 14.69 0.86 -6.52
N LEU A 24 14.88 1.45 -5.33
CA LEU A 24 13.77 1.80 -4.44
C LEU A 24 12.96 3.00 -4.97
N LEU A 25 13.63 3.97 -5.59
CA LEU A 25 12.97 5.14 -6.19
C LEU A 25 12.38 4.82 -7.57
N SER A 26 13.09 4.06 -8.39
CA SER A 26 12.61 3.68 -9.74
C SER A 26 11.49 2.64 -9.71
N ARG A 27 11.42 1.77 -8.69
CA ARG A 27 10.25 0.89 -8.48
C ARG A 27 8.97 1.67 -8.22
N ARG A 28 9.00 2.88 -7.66
CA ARG A 28 7.78 3.67 -7.46
C ARG A 28 7.21 4.20 -8.78
N GLN A 29 8.04 4.65 -9.71
CA GLN A 29 7.56 5.27 -10.97
C GLN A 29 7.18 4.25 -12.04
N ALA A 30 7.99 3.20 -12.24
CA ALA A 30 7.65 2.14 -13.20
C ALA A 30 6.51 1.25 -12.70
N ALA A 31 6.43 1.00 -11.37
CA ALA A 31 5.25 0.37 -10.82
C ALA A 31 4.04 1.29 -10.92
N GLN A 32 4.12 2.61 -10.70
CA GLN A 32 2.95 3.49 -10.84
C GLN A 32 2.33 3.45 -12.25
N SER A 33 3.13 3.50 -13.32
CA SER A 33 2.57 3.51 -14.69
C SER A 33 1.95 2.18 -15.11
N ASP A 34 2.56 1.04 -14.74
CA ASP A 34 1.99 -0.29 -15.05
C ASP A 34 0.87 -0.66 -14.07
N PHE A 35 1.00 -0.29 -12.79
CA PHE A 35 -0.02 -0.48 -11.77
C PHE A 35 -1.28 0.32 -12.11
N GLU A 36 -1.20 1.57 -12.55
CA GLU A 36 -2.40 2.37 -12.84
C GLU A 36 -3.19 1.80 -14.04
N VAL A 37 -2.50 1.22 -15.04
CA VAL A 37 -3.13 0.53 -16.18
C VAL A 37 -3.69 -0.85 -15.81
N GLU A 38 -3.04 -1.58 -14.90
CA GLU A 38 -3.47 -2.90 -14.45
C GLU A 38 -4.57 -2.83 -13.36
N PHE A 39 -4.47 -1.86 -12.46
CA PHE A 39 -5.44 -1.55 -11.40
C PHE A 39 -6.78 -1.15 -12.02
N GLY A 40 -6.80 -0.34 -13.08
CA GLY A 40 -8.02 -0.02 -13.82
C GLY A 40 -8.73 -1.22 -14.47
N LYS A 41 -8.03 -2.35 -14.64
CA LYS A 41 -8.60 -3.61 -15.17
C LYS A 41 -8.97 -4.62 -14.07
N MET A 42 -8.52 -4.40 -12.83
CA MET A 42 -8.84 -5.28 -11.72
C MET A 42 -10.30 -5.14 -11.29
N PRO A 43 -10.96 -6.25 -10.87
CA PRO A 43 -12.26 -6.17 -10.22
C PRO A 43 -12.22 -5.19 -9.05
N LEU A 44 -13.27 -4.39 -8.88
CA LEU A 44 -13.37 -3.36 -7.83
C LEU A 44 -13.02 -3.92 -6.44
N VAL A 45 -13.48 -5.13 -6.11
CA VAL A 45 -13.13 -5.83 -4.85
C VAL A 45 -11.62 -6.00 -4.65
N GLN A 46 -10.87 -6.31 -5.71
CA GLN A 46 -9.41 -6.44 -5.64
C GLN A 46 -8.73 -5.08 -5.43
N GLN A 47 -9.22 -4.03 -6.11
CA GLN A 47 -8.72 -2.66 -5.91
C GLN A 47 -8.88 -2.21 -4.45
N LEU A 48 -10.09 -2.37 -3.89
CA LEU A 48 -10.34 -2.03 -2.49
C LEU A 48 -9.50 -2.88 -1.51
N ALA A 49 -9.25 -4.15 -1.83
CA ALA A 49 -8.41 -5.02 -1.02
C ALA A 49 -6.95 -4.54 -1.01
N GLN A 50 -6.43 -4.09 -2.16
CA GLN A 50 -5.09 -3.51 -2.27
C GLN A 50 -4.99 -2.18 -1.51
N GLU A 51 -5.99 -1.30 -1.62
CA GLU A 51 -6.04 -0.05 -0.83
C GLU A 51 -6.05 -0.34 0.68
N ARG A 52 -6.81 -1.36 1.12
CA ARG A 52 -6.81 -1.80 2.52
C ARG A 52 -5.43 -2.19 2.99
N GLU A 53 -4.71 -2.99 2.19
CA GLU A 53 -3.35 -3.41 2.55
C GLU A 53 -2.38 -2.24 2.62
N ALA A 54 -2.51 -1.27 1.70
CA ALA A 54 -1.72 -0.05 1.73
C ALA A 54 -1.95 0.77 3.02
N VAL A 55 -3.21 0.90 3.46
CA VAL A 55 -3.54 1.57 4.73
C VAL A 55 -2.97 0.82 5.94
N LEU A 56 -3.05 -0.52 5.94
CA LEU A 56 -2.45 -1.33 7.02
C LEU A 56 -0.93 -1.19 7.07
N GLN A 57 -0.27 -1.12 5.92
CA GLN A 57 1.16 -0.87 5.85
C GLN A 57 1.51 0.52 6.38
N ALA A 58 0.78 1.56 5.98
CA ALA A 58 0.97 2.91 6.50
C ALA A 58 0.80 3.00 8.02
N LEU A 59 -0.18 2.26 8.59
CA LEU A 59 -0.36 2.14 10.04
C LEU A 59 0.85 1.49 10.74
N ARG A 60 1.42 0.43 10.14
CA ARG A 60 2.63 -0.23 10.68
C ARG A 60 3.85 0.70 10.64
N ASP A 61 4.03 1.40 9.53
CA ASP A 61 5.16 2.32 9.36
C ASP A 61 5.04 3.52 10.33
N LEU A 62 3.82 4.07 10.49
CA LEU A 62 3.54 5.15 11.45
C LEU A 62 3.84 4.73 12.90
N GLU A 63 3.41 3.53 13.28
CA GLU A 63 3.68 2.97 14.61
C GLU A 63 5.18 2.79 14.85
N PHE A 64 5.91 2.29 13.84
CA PHE A 64 7.36 2.12 13.91
C PHE A 64 8.08 3.47 14.09
N ASP A 65 7.68 4.50 13.34
CA ASP A 65 8.28 5.83 13.45
C ASP A 65 8.00 6.49 14.81
N TYR A 66 6.82 6.24 15.39
CA TYR A 66 6.51 6.65 16.77
C TYR A 66 7.36 5.90 17.80
N GLN A 67 7.44 4.58 17.70
CA GLN A 67 8.21 3.74 18.63
C GLN A 67 9.72 4.03 18.58
N THR A 68 10.24 4.40 17.42
CA THR A 68 11.64 4.82 17.25
C THR A 68 11.92 6.26 17.65
N GLY A 69 10.89 7.00 18.09
CA GLY A 69 11.01 8.39 18.55
C GLY A 69 11.22 9.40 17.43
N LYS A 70 11.00 9.02 16.16
CA LYS A 70 11.08 9.93 15.01
C LYS A 70 9.86 10.84 14.91
N LEU A 71 8.76 10.47 15.57
CA LEU A 71 7.51 11.20 15.54
C LEU A 71 7.03 11.55 16.96
N ALA A 72 6.59 12.79 17.17
CA ALA A 72 6.01 13.21 18.44
C ALA A 72 4.56 12.72 18.58
N GLN A 73 4.10 12.53 19.82
CA GLN A 73 2.74 12.05 20.09
C GLN A 73 1.65 12.97 19.50
N ALA A 74 1.89 14.28 19.51
CA ALA A 74 0.98 15.28 18.95
C ALA A 74 0.76 15.10 17.43
N ASP A 75 1.76 14.59 16.71
CA ASP A 75 1.68 14.33 15.26
C ASP A 75 1.21 12.91 14.95
N TYR A 76 1.52 11.95 15.83
CA TYR A 76 1.14 10.55 15.70
C TYR A 76 -0.36 10.32 15.84
N LEU A 77 -0.99 10.86 16.89
CA LEU A 77 -2.40 10.58 17.19
C LEU A 77 -3.35 10.98 16.05
N PRO A 78 -3.27 12.20 15.49
CA PRO A 78 -4.16 12.60 14.39
C PRO A 78 -3.97 11.75 13.13
N GLN A 79 -2.71 11.42 12.80
CA GLN A 79 -2.41 10.60 11.62
C GLN A 79 -2.94 9.16 11.79
N ARG A 80 -2.81 8.60 12.99
CA ARG A 80 -3.33 7.28 13.31
C ARG A 80 -4.85 7.24 13.21
N GLU A 81 -5.54 8.23 13.75
CA GLU A 81 -7.00 8.31 13.67
C GLU A 81 -7.48 8.40 12.21
N ALA A 82 -6.85 9.23 11.39
CA ALA A 82 -7.18 9.36 9.97
C ALA A 82 -6.99 8.04 9.20
N LEU A 83 -5.90 7.31 9.47
CA LEU A 83 -5.64 6.00 8.84
C LEU A 83 -6.64 4.94 9.30
N LEU A 84 -7.02 4.94 10.58
CA LEU A 84 -8.02 4.02 11.12
C LEU A 84 -9.40 4.28 10.52
N GLU A 85 -9.80 5.54 10.40
CA GLU A 85 -11.06 5.91 9.77
C GLU A 85 -11.08 5.47 8.30
N ARG A 86 -10.02 5.74 7.55
CA ARG A 86 -9.89 5.29 6.17
C ARG A 86 -9.96 3.76 6.04
N GLY A 87 -9.28 3.05 6.93
CA GLY A 87 -9.33 1.58 7.00
C GLY A 87 -10.74 1.06 7.25
N ALA A 88 -11.47 1.67 8.18
CA ALA A 88 -12.85 1.32 8.48
C ALA A 88 -13.78 1.58 7.28
N GLN A 89 -13.61 2.69 6.57
CA GLN A 89 -14.37 3.01 5.37
C GLN A 89 -14.13 1.98 4.25
N LEU A 90 -12.87 1.59 4.01
CA LEU A 90 -12.52 0.59 3.01
C LEU A 90 -13.11 -0.79 3.34
N LEU A 91 -13.07 -1.20 4.61
CA LEU A 91 -13.68 -2.45 5.06
C LEU A 91 -15.20 -2.48 4.82
N ARG A 92 -15.91 -1.39 5.11
CA ARG A 92 -17.35 -1.29 4.86
C ARG A 92 -17.68 -1.43 3.38
N ARG A 93 -16.92 -0.75 2.51
CA ARG A 93 -17.12 -0.83 1.06
C ARG A 93 -16.82 -2.23 0.52
N LEU A 94 -15.77 -2.89 1.01
CA LEU A 94 -15.47 -4.29 0.65
C LEU A 94 -16.63 -5.22 0.98
N GLU A 95 -17.25 -5.06 2.14
CA GLU A 95 -18.39 -5.88 2.55
C GLU A 95 -19.60 -5.67 1.61
N GLN A 96 -19.92 -4.40 1.32
CA GLN A 96 -21.00 -4.04 0.39
C GLN A 96 -20.80 -4.64 -1.00
N GLU A 97 -19.59 -4.54 -1.55
CA GLU A 97 -19.29 -5.10 -2.87
C GLU A 97 -19.35 -6.63 -2.89
N ARG A 98 -18.92 -7.28 -1.80
CA ARG A 98 -19.02 -8.75 -1.68
C ARG A 98 -20.48 -9.21 -1.58
N GLU A 99 -21.31 -8.48 -0.85
CA GLU A 99 -22.74 -8.77 -0.73
C GLU A 99 -23.46 -8.59 -2.07
N ALA A 100 -23.18 -7.49 -2.79
CA ALA A 100 -23.71 -7.26 -4.13
C ALA A 100 -23.28 -8.35 -5.13
N ALA A 101 -22.01 -8.78 -5.08
CA ALA A 101 -21.51 -9.89 -5.88
C ALA A 101 -22.23 -11.20 -5.56
N LEU A 102 -22.50 -11.48 -4.28
CA LEU A 102 -23.24 -12.67 -3.86
C LEU A 102 -24.69 -12.65 -4.35
N GLU A 103 -25.39 -11.52 -4.23
CA GLU A 103 -26.77 -11.37 -4.70
C GLU A 103 -26.91 -11.57 -6.21
N SER A 104 -25.95 -11.06 -6.99
CA SER A 104 -25.93 -11.27 -8.44
C SER A 104 -25.69 -12.73 -8.80
N ALA A 105 -24.80 -13.43 -8.11
CA ALA A 105 -24.55 -14.87 -8.30
C ALA A 105 -25.78 -15.72 -7.97
N ILE A 106 -26.49 -15.41 -6.87
CA ILE A 106 -27.72 -16.12 -6.48
C ILE A 106 -28.83 -15.92 -7.53
N ARG A 107 -28.99 -14.69 -8.06
CA ARG A 107 -29.97 -14.41 -9.12
C ARG A 107 -29.67 -15.19 -10.40
N ALA A 108 -28.41 -15.22 -10.83
CA ALA A 108 -28.00 -15.98 -12.01
C ALA A 108 -28.28 -17.49 -11.85
N ALA A 109 -27.98 -18.05 -10.67
CA ALA A 109 -28.25 -19.46 -10.38
C ALA A 109 -29.74 -19.82 -10.33
N ARG A 110 -30.62 -18.87 -9.98
CA ARG A 110 -32.08 -19.08 -10.00
C ARG A 110 -32.63 -19.07 -11.43
N GLN A 111 -32.12 -18.18 -12.28
CA GLN A 111 -32.57 -18.07 -13.69
C GLN A 111 -32.21 -19.32 -14.50
N SER A 112 -31.00 -19.86 -14.33
CA SER A 112 -30.60 -21.08 -15.02
C SER A 112 -31.39 -22.32 -14.59
N ARG A 113 -31.99 -22.32 -13.40
CA ARG A 113 -32.81 -23.42 -12.88
C ARG A 113 -34.27 -23.37 -13.33
N SER A 114 -34.78 -22.19 -13.71
CA SER A 114 -36.14 -22.03 -14.23
C SER A 114 -36.29 -22.33 -15.73
N GLU A 115 -35.17 -22.45 -16.45
CA GLU A 115 -35.13 -22.75 -17.90
C GLU A 115 -34.97 -24.25 -18.22
N THR A 116 -34.87 -25.10 -17.20
CA THR A 116 -34.84 -26.57 -17.30
C THR A 116 -36.08 -27.19 -16.69
#